data_AF-A0A090ABI1-F1
#
_entry.id   AF-A0A090ABI1-F1
#
_cell.length_a   1.000
_cell.length_b   1.000
_cell.length_c   1.000
_cell.angle_alpha   90.00
_cell.angle_beta   90.00
_cell.angle_gamma   90.00
#
_symmetry.space_group_name_H-M   'P 1'
#
loop_
_entity.id
_entity.type
_entity.pdbx_description
1 polymer ?
#
loop_
_entity_poly.entity_id
_entity_poly.type
_entity_poly.pdbx_seq_one_letter_code
_entity_poly.pdbx_strand_id
1 'polypeptide(L)' 'MTLDRNNLLNYFQKHMGLDTHEIDDETRLFSSGLLDSFSMVDLIFFIEENAKFRVKPTEVNLDNLDSIQRILNFTQARGE' A
#
# COMPACT_ATOMS: atom_id res chain seq x y z
N MET A 1 16.18 0.74 0.03
CA MET A 1 15.31 0.81 1.23
C MET A 1 14.21 -0.18 0.94
N THR A 2 14.08 -1.20 1.78
CA THR A 2 13.00 -2.18 1.63
C THR A 2 11.70 -1.53 2.11
N LEU A 3 10.59 -1.76 1.42
CA LEU A 3 9.29 -1.30 1.88
C LEU A 3 8.87 -2.17 3.08
N ASP A 4 8.61 -1.53 4.23
CA ASP A 4 8.22 -2.21 5.46
C ASP A 4 6.87 -1.69 5.98
N ARG A 5 6.19 -2.49 6.81
CA ARG A 5 4.90 -2.15 7.45
C ARG A 5 4.88 -0.75 8.06
N ASN A 6 5.91 -0.42 8.84
CA ASN A 6 6.00 0.87 9.53
C ASN A 6 6.07 2.05 8.55
N ASN A 7 6.74 1.88 7.41
CA ASN A 7 6.85 2.92 6.40
C ASN A 7 5.50 3.17 5.72
N LEU A 8 4.76 2.10 5.40
CA LEU A 8 3.40 2.18 4.85
C LEU A 8 2.43 2.85 5.83
N LEU A 9 2.41 2.44 7.09
CA LEU A 9 1.54 3.04 8.10
C LEU A 9 1.85 4.53 8.29
N ASN A 10 3.13 4.89 8.44
CA ASN A 10 3.52 6.28 8.57
C ASN A 10 3.17 7.09 7.30
N TYR A 11 3.22 6.49 6.11
CA TYR A 11 2.77 7.12 4.89
C TYR A 11 1.25 7.35 4.89
N PHE A 12 0.45 6.33 5.23
CA PHE A 12 -1.01 6.45 5.33
C PHE A 12 -1.44 7.48 6.37
N GLN A 13 -0.79 7.52 7.53
CA GLN A 13 -1.09 8.51 8.55
C GLN A 13 -0.75 9.94 8.09
N LYS A 14 0.42 10.15 7.47
CA LYS A 14 0.89 11.49 7.09
C LYS A 14 0.26 12.03 5.81
N HIS A 15 0.12 11.19 4.79
CA HIS A 15 -0.38 11.60 3.48
C HIS A 15 -1.88 11.39 3.33
N MET A 16 -2.47 10.40 3.99
CA MET A 16 -3.87 10.03 3.82
C MET A 16 -4.72 10.31 5.06
N GLY A 17 -4.10 10.76 6.17
CA GLY A 17 -4.81 11.08 7.41
C GLY A 17 -5.46 9.87 8.09
N LEU A 18 -4.96 8.66 7.79
CA LEU A 18 -5.54 7.42 8.31
C LEU A 18 -5.11 7.16 9.75
N ASP A 19 -6.06 6.71 10.58
CA ASP A 19 -5.77 6.26 11.92
C ASP A 19 -5.19 4.85 11.87
N THR A 20 -3.89 4.74 12.10
CA THR A 20 -3.13 3.49 11.97
C THR A 20 -3.15 2.63 13.23
N HIS A 21 -3.73 3.12 14.32
CA HIS A 21 -3.74 2.39 15.59
C HIS A 21 -4.60 1.13 15.57
N GLU A 22 -5.65 1.10 14.74
CA GLU A 22 -6.57 -0.05 14.61
C GLU A 22 -6.38 -0.83 13.30
N ILE A 23 -5.33 -0.52 12.53
CA ILE A 23 -5.06 -1.19 11.25
C ILE A 23 -4.14 -2.39 11.50
N ASP A 24 -4.68 -3.58 11.25
CA ASP A 24 -3.96 -4.83 11.19
C ASP A 24 -3.43 -5.11 9.77
N ASP A 25 -2.55 -6.10 9.64
CA ASP A 25 -1.93 -6.44 8.36
C ASP A 25 -2.94 -6.99 7.34
N GLU A 26 -4.00 -7.64 7.84
CA GLU A 26 -5.12 -8.17 7.05
C GLU A 26 -6.29 -7.19 6.92
N THR A 27 -6.21 -6.01 7.57
CA THR A 27 -7.26 -5.01 7.47
C THR A 27 -7.42 -4.55 6.03
N ARG A 28 -8.65 -4.68 5.53
CA ARG A 28 -9.03 -4.15 4.21
C ARG A 28 -9.04 -2.63 4.30
N LEU A 29 -8.23 -1.98 3.49
CA LEU A 29 -8.09 -0.52 3.44
C LEU A 29 -9.04 0.06 2.38
N PHE A 30 -9.08 -0.54 1.20
CA PHE A 30 -9.87 -0.02 0.09
C PHE A 30 -11.29 -0.59 0.10
N SER A 31 -11.42 -1.91 0.33
CA SER A 31 -12.75 -2.58 0.35
C SER A 31 -13.60 -2.20 1.56
N SER A 32 -12.99 -1.70 2.64
CA SER A 32 -13.71 -1.16 3.80
C SER A 32 -14.14 0.30 3.63
N GLY A 33 -13.60 0.99 2.63
CA GLY A 33 -13.77 2.43 2.43
C GLY A 33 -12.88 3.30 3.34
N LEU A 34 -11.85 2.74 3.98
CA LEU A 34 -10.85 3.54 4.70
C LEU A 34 -9.99 4.38 3.74
N LEU A 35 -9.76 3.85 2.52
CA LEU A 35 -9.04 4.51 1.44
C LEU A 35 -9.89 4.57 0.16
N ASP A 36 -9.74 5.68 -0.55
CA ASP A 36 -10.38 5.92 -1.84
C ASP A 36 -9.49 5.50 -3.01
N SER A 37 -10.08 5.44 -4.21
CA SER A 37 -9.35 5.16 -5.46
C SER A 37 -8.22 6.16 -5.74
N PHE A 38 -8.32 7.41 -5.25
CA PHE A 38 -7.26 8.41 -5.36
C PHE A 38 -6.04 8.03 -4.51
N SER A 39 -6.27 7.58 -3.28
CA SER A 39 -5.23 7.10 -2.39
C SER A 39 -4.47 5.90 -2.96
N MET A 40 -5.10 5.13 -3.85
CA MET A 40 -4.45 4.02 -4.55
C MET A 40 -3.34 4.54 -5.48
N VAL A 41 -3.56 5.67 -6.16
CA VAL A 41 -2.57 6.30 -7.04
C VAL A 41 -1.37 6.82 -6.24
N ASP A 42 -1.64 7.46 -5.11
CA ASP A 42 -0.60 7.93 -4.18
C ASP A 42 0.23 6.76 -3.61
N LEU A 43 -0.44 5.67 -3.20
CA LEU A 43 0.23 4.45 -2.73
C LEU A 43 1.13 3.86 -3.81
N ILE A 44 0.66 3.78 -5.06
CA ILE A 44 1.48 3.29 -6.18
C ILE A 44 2.73 4.16 -6.34
N PHE A 45 2.56 5.49 -6.35
CA PHE A 45 3.69 6.40 -6.47
C PHE A 45 4.71 6.17 -5.35
N PHE A 46 4.25 6.02 -4.11
CA PHE A 46 5.10 5.70 -2.97
C PHE A 46 5.84 4.36 -3.12
N ILE A 47 5.17 3.31 -3.60
CA ILE A 47 5.79 2.01 -3.87
C ILE A 47 6.86 2.14 -4.95
N GLU A 48 6.56 2.80 -6.07
CA GLU A 48 7.50 2.97 -7.18
C GLU A 48 8.76 3.75 -6.76
N GLU A 49 8.61 4.80 -5.95
CA GLU A 49 9.72 5.58 -5.42
C GLU A 49 10.64 4.75 -4.51
N ASN A 50 10.07 3.89 -3.66
CA ASN A 50 10.84 3.08 -2.71
C ASN A 50 11.46 1.84 -3.36
N ALA A 51 10.70 1.15 -4.21
CA ALA A 51 11.04 -0.16 -4.74
C ALA A 51 11.77 -0.11 -6.10
N LYS A 52 11.92 1.08 -6.70
CA LYS A 52 12.61 1.32 -7.97
C LYS A 52 12.07 0.50 -9.16
N PHE A 53 10.85 -0.02 -9.07
CA PHE A 53 10.15 -0.67 -10.17
C PHE A 53 8.85 0.08 -10.48
N ARG A 54 8.29 -0.15 -11.68
CA ARG A 54 7.00 0.40 -12.09
C ARG A 54 5.87 -0.61 -11.84
N VAL A 55 4.79 -0.15 -11.23
CA VAL A 55 3.57 -0.93 -11.04
C VAL A 55 2.73 -0.82 -12.30
N LYS A 56 2.37 -1.95 -12.93
CA LYS A 56 1.51 -1.88 -14.11
C LYS A 56 0.05 -1.66 -13.70
N PRO A 57 -0.76 -0.91 -14.47
CA PRO A 57 -2.18 -0.71 -14.17
C PRO A 57 -2.98 -2.01 -14.00
N THR A 58 -2.60 -3.07 -14.71
CA THR A 58 -3.22 -4.40 -14.61
C THR A 58 -3.01 -5.08 -13.25
N GLU A 59 -2.05 -4.61 -12.47
CA GLU A 59 -1.68 -5.17 -11.17
C GLU A 59 -2.31 -4.39 -10.02
N VAL A 60 -2.79 -3.19 -10.32
CA VAL A 60 -3.48 -2.30 -9.39
C VAL A 60 -4.89 -2.82 -9.21
N ASN A 61 -5.05 -3.72 -8.25
CA ASN A 61 -6.35 -4.26 -7.87
C ASN A 61 -6.38 -4.53 -6.37
N LEU A 62 -7.58 -4.62 -5.82
CA LEU A 62 -7.85 -4.98 -4.43
C LEU A 62 -7.14 -6.29 -4.04
N ASP A 63 -7.07 -7.27 -4.95
CA ASP A 63 -6.39 -8.53 -4.63
C ASP A 63 -4.87 -8.35 -4.34
N ASN A 64 -4.23 -7.31 -4.85
CA ASN A 64 -2.81 -7.04 -4.58
C ASN A 64 -2.58 -5.92 -3.56
N LEU A 65 -3.52 -4.99 -3.41
CA LEU A 65 -3.31 -3.73 -2.69
C LEU A 65 -4.34 -3.46 -1.58
N ASP A 66 -5.31 -4.36 -1.35
CA ASP A 66 -6.39 -4.11 -0.40
C ASP A 66 -5.96 -4.08 1.07
N SER A 67 -4.80 -4.64 1.42
CA SER A 67 -4.31 -4.68 2.81
C SER A 67 -2.79 -4.52 2.86
N ILE A 68 -2.26 -4.17 4.03
CA ILE A 68 -0.82 -3.94 4.21
C ILE A 68 -0.04 -5.20 3.85
N GLN A 69 -0.49 -6.36 4.30
CA GLN A 69 0.17 -7.63 4.00
C GLN A 69 0.24 -7.89 2.49
N ARG A 70 -0.86 -7.63 1.76
CA ARG A 70 -0.90 -7.80 0.30
C ARG A 70 0.06 -6.86 -0.40
N ILE A 71 0.12 -5.59 0.02
CA ILE A 71 1.06 -4.60 -0.51
C ILE A 71 2.50 -5.06 -0.28
N LEU A 72 2.85 -5.47 0.94
CA LEU A 72 4.19 -5.96 1.27
C LEU A 72 4.55 -7.19 0.43
N ASN A 73 3.68 -8.20 0.38
CA ASN A 73 3.87 -9.39 -0.45
C ASN A 73 4.05 -9.03 -1.93
N PHE A 74 3.24 -8.12 -2.46
CA PHE A 74 3.35 -7.64 -3.84
C PHE A 74 4.71 -7.01 -4.12
N THR A 75 5.21 -6.17 -3.21
CA THR A 75 6.53 -5.55 -3.36
C THR A 75 7.69 -6.54 -3.18
N GLN A 76 7.56 -7.50 -2.26
CA GLN A 76 8.57 -8.54 -2.05
C GLN A 76 8.68 -9.47 -3.27
N ALA A 77 7.55 -9.92 -3.82
CA ALA A 77 7.52 -10.77 -5.01
C ALA A 77 8.10 -10.10 -6.27
N ARG A 78 8.29 -8.78 -6.26
CA ARG A 78 8.84 -7.98 -7.36
C ARG A 78 10.26 -7.48 -7.11
N GLY A 79 10.69 -7.45 -5.85
CA GLY A 79 11.97 -6.91 -5.41
C GLY A 79 13.13 -7.92 -5.41
N GLU A 80 12.86 -9.19 -5.74
CA GLU A 80 13.86 -10.23 -6.04
C GLU A 80 14.23 -10.25 -7.53
#